data_AF-A0AAV4F973-F1
#
_entry.id   AF-A0AAV4F973-F1
#
_cell.length_a   1.000
_cell.length_b   1.000
_cell.length_c   1.000
_cell.angle_alpha   90.00
_cell.angle_beta   90.00
_cell.angle_gamma   90.00
#
_symmetry.space_group_name_H-M   'P 1'
#
loop_
_entity.id
_entity.type
_entity.pdbx_description
1 polymer ?
#
loop_
_entity_poly.entity_id
_entity_poly.type
_entity_poly.pdbx_seq_one_letter_code
_entity_poly.pdbx_strand_id
1 'polypeptide(L)'
;MPLKFKLVFTKSRTLKWLACLVVLAVTLRIPVLMVNRIAWRTHPVTNKTSPYLAIVNKDYWYKIGDILNRVFVINVTYVTMVACVLILSFKLYQSSKARHSLSVKTPQSTGQSSDTPGAPTLTSRDLQVIKSVTLICTIFVVAQLPYVVSALVRLLSPENDGRVLLLLMFISINGTCSYLNASVNIFVYYNYNAKYRSMFRSLLWAPVDNVKKNYTEKPQH
;
A
#
# COMPACT_ATOMS: atom_id res chain seq x y z
N MET A 1 -2.57 12.90 28.65
CA MET A 1 -2.81 11.46 28.88
C MET A 1 -2.15 10.59 27.79
N PRO A 2 -0.94 10.03 28.01
CA PRO A 2 -0.17 9.33 26.96
C PRO A 2 -0.17 7.79 27.04
N LEU A 3 -0.98 7.14 27.90
CA LEU A 3 -0.90 5.69 28.11
C LEU A 3 -1.71 4.82 27.12
N LYS A 4 -2.67 5.36 26.36
CA LYS A 4 -3.50 4.54 25.44
C LYS A 4 -2.82 4.21 24.10
N PHE A 5 -1.72 4.86 23.74
CA PHE A 5 -1.01 4.61 22.47
C PHE A 5 -0.21 3.29 22.47
N LYS A 6 0.28 2.83 23.62
CA LYS A 6 1.03 1.56 23.75
C LYS A 6 0.14 0.32 23.64
N LEU A 7 -1.16 0.46 23.91
CA LEU A 7 -2.13 -0.64 24.00
C LEU A 7 -2.89 -0.90 22.69
N VAL A 8 -2.94 0.08 21.78
CA VAL A 8 -3.54 -0.09 20.44
C VAL A 8 -2.54 -0.69 19.45
N PHE A 9 -1.24 -0.43 19.61
CA PHE A 9 -0.16 -0.98 18.78
C PHE A 9 0.55 -2.19 19.41
N THR A 10 -0.20 -3.17 19.92
CA THR A 10 0.41 -4.44 20.34
C THR A 10 0.77 -5.27 19.11
N LYS A 11 2.04 -5.66 18.97
CA LYS A 11 2.60 -6.47 17.86
C LYS A 11 1.74 -7.70 17.53
N SER A 12 1.16 -8.37 18.54
CA SER A 12 0.31 -9.55 18.35
C SER A 12 -1.03 -9.24 17.67
N ARG A 13 -1.62 -8.06 17.89
CA ARG A 13 -2.87 -7.66 17.21
C ARG A 13 -2.59 -7.30 15.75
N THR A 14 -1.51 -6.56 15.50
CA THR A 14 -1.05 -6.25 14.14
C THR A 14 -0.72 -7.52 13.37
N LEU A 15 -0.09 -8.52 14.00
CA LEU A 15 0.22 -9.79 13.36
C LEU A 15 -1.05 -10.59 12.98
N LYS A 16 -2.06 -10.62 13.85
CA LYS A 16 -3.35 -11.27 13.54
C LYS A 16 -4.05 -10.59 12.36
N TRP A 17 -4.11 -9.25 12.36
CA TRP A 17 -4.67 -8.50 11.24
C TRP A 17 -3.89 -8.71 9.95
N LEU A 18 -2.56 -8.72 10.02
CA LEU A 18 -1.71 -8.98 8.87
C LEU A 18 -1.94 -10.39 8.31
N ALA A 19 -2.00 -11.42 9.16
CA ALA A 19 -2.29 -12.79 8.75
C ALA A 19 -3.67 -12.90 8.10
N CYS A 20 -4.68 -12.25 8.70
CA CYS A 20 -6.04 -12.20 8.13
C CYS A 20 -6.04 -11.54 6.74
N LEU A 21 -5.36 -10.41 6.57
CA LEU A 21 -5.24 -9.73 5.27
C LEU A 21 -4.54 -10.59 4.23
N VAL A 22 -3.49 -11.33 4.61
CA VAL A 22 -2.78 -12.25 3.70
C VAL A 22 -3.69 -13.39 3.28
N VAL A 23 -4.37 -14.06 4.22
CA VAL A 23 -5.30 -15.15 3.91
C VAL A 23 -6.41 -14.65 3.00
N LEU A 24 -7.02 -13.51 3.33
CA LEU A 24 -8.06 -12.89 2.50
C LEU A 24 -7.56 -12.57 1.08
N ALA A 25 -6.36 -12.01 0.95
CA ALA A 25 -5.76 -11.71 -0.35
C ALA A 25 -5.52 -12.97 -1.19
N VAL A 26 -5.08 -14.07 -0.57
CA VAL A 26 -4.91 -15.35 -1.25
C VAL A 26 -6.26 -15.92 -1.66
N THR A 27 -7.24 -15.98 -0.76
CA THR A 27 -8.58 -16.51 -1.03
C THR A 27 -9.26 -15.79 -2.18
N LEU A 28 -9.17 -14.46 -2.24
CA LEU A 28 -9.70 -13.65 -3.34
C LEU A 28 -9.05 -13.97 -4.69
N ARG A 29 -7.82 -14.50 -4.71
CA ARG A 29 -7.09 -14.87 -5.92
C ARG A 29 -7.28 -16.33 -6.34
N ILE A 30 -7.78 -17.20 -5.46
CA ILE A 30 -8.01 -18.63 -5.76
C ILE A 30 -8.90 -18.83 -7.00
N PRO A 31 -10.04 -18.11 -7.18
CA PRO A 31 -10.89 -18.30 -8.36
C PRO A 31 -10.15 -18.03 -9.68
N VAL A 32 -9.27 -17.02 -9.68
CA VAL A 32 -8.44 -16.71 -10.86
C VAL A 32 -7.42 -17.81 -11.12
N LEU A 33 -6.79 -18.34 -10.07
CA LEU A 33 -5.79 -19.41 -10.19
C LEU A 33 -6.42 -20.74 -10.65
N MET A 34 -7.65 -21.02 -10.25
CA MET A 34 -8.37 -22.24 -10.66
C MET A 34 -8.76 -22.26 -12.14
N VAL A 35 -9.00 -21.09 -12.75
CA VAL A 35 -9.48 -21.00 -14.14
C VAL A 35 -8.34 -20.89 -15.17
N ASN A 36 -7.16 -20.45 -14.74
CA ASN A 36 -5.99 -20.31 -15.60
C ASN A 36 -5.12 -21.58 -15.57
N ARG A 37 -4.91 -22.22 -16.73
CA ARG A 37 -3.93 -23.29 -16.90
C ARG A 37 -2.82 -22.86 -17.84
N ILE A 38 -1.62 -23.38 -17.59
CA ILE A 38 -0.51 -23.23 -18.53
C ILE A 38 -0.77 -24.20 -19.69
N ALA A 39 -0.99 -23.66 -20.88
CA ALA A 39 -1.09 -24.42 -22.11
C ALA A 39 0.05 -24.05 -23.05
N TRP A 40 0.27 -24.90 -24.03
CA TRP A 40 1.33 -24.73 -25.03
C TRP A 40 0.71 -24.28 -26.34
N ARG A 41 1.12 -23.12 -26.86
CA ARG A 41 0.74 -22.66 -28.20
C ARG A 41 1.97 -22.66 -29.06
N THR A 42 1.89 -23.33 -30.20
CA THR A 42 2.88 -23.22 -31.26
C THR A 42 2.57 -21.97 -32.08
N HIS A 43 3.57 -21.10 -32.23
CA HIS A 43 3.44 -19.95 -33.14
C HIS A 43 3.42 -20.46 -34.59
N PRO A 44 2.40 -20.10 -35.39
CA PRO A 44 2.21 -20.65 -36.73
C PRO A 44 3.29 -20.22 -37.73
N VAL A 45 4.03 -19.15 -37.44
CA VAL A 45 5.06 -18.58 -38.33
C VAL A 45 6.48 -18.99 -37.92
N THR A 46 6.73 -19.15 -36.62
CA THR A 46 8.09 -19.38 -36.07
C THR A 46 8.28 -20.77 -35.48
N ASN A 47 7.25 -21.64 -35.49
CA ASN A 47 7.26 -23.00 -34.88
C ASN A 47 7.80 -23.04 -33.44
N LYS A 48 7.76 -21.90 -32.74
CA LYS A 48 8.24 -21.78 -31.38
C LYS A 48 7.07 -22.06 -30.44
N THR A 49 7.21 -23.08 -29.60
CA THR A 49 6.25 -23.36 -28.54
C THR A 49 6.50 -22.37 -27.41
N SER A 50 5.53 -21.51 -27.14
CA SER A 50 5.59 -20.59 -25.99
C SER A 50 4.49 -20.97 -25.00
N PRO A 51 4.79 -21.05 -23.69
CA PRO A 51 3.78 -21.26 -22.68
C PRO A 51 2.86 -20.04 -22.66
N TYR A 52 1.55 -20.28 -22.72
CA TYR A 52 0.53 -19.24 -22.59
C TYR A 52 -0.49 -19.65 -21.54
N LEU A 53 -1.11 -18.66 -20.90
CA LEU A 53 -2.25 -18.91 -20.02
C LEU A 53 -3.48 -19.22 -20.87
N ALA A 54 -3.92 -20.48 -20.86
CA ALA A 54 -5.19 -20.89 -21.42
C ALA A 54 -6.28 -20.88 -20.35
N ILE A 55 -7.46 -20.41 -20.74
CA ILE A 55 -8.66 -20.40 -19.93
C ILE A 55 -9.41 -21.70 -20.23
N VAL A 56 -9.52 -22.58 -19.24
CA VAL A 56 -10.19 -23.89 -19.36
C VAL A 56 -11.48 -23.79 -18.55
N ASN A 57 -12.64 -23.95 -19.21
CA ASN A 57 -14.02 -23.60 -18.78
C ASN A 57 -14.48 -22.16 -19.09
N LYS A 58 -14.96 -21.94 -20.33
CA LYS A 58 -15.46 -20.66 -20.84
C LYS A 58 -16.88 -20.28 -20.38
N ASP A 59 -17.63 -21.20 -19.79
CA ASP A 59 -19.10 -21.15 -19.95
C ASP A 59 -19.80 -20.17 -19.00
N TYR A 60 -19.63 -20.32 -17.68
CA TYR A 60 -20.37 -19.50 -16.70
C TYR A 60 -19.51 -19.03 -15.52
N TRP A 61 -18.72 -19.95 -14.93
CA TRP A 61 -17.83 -19.65 -13.80
C TRP A 61 -16.76 -18.61 -14.11
N TYR A 62 -16.29 -18.54 -15.37
CA TYR A 62 -15.33 -17.52 -15.78
C TYR A 62 -15.95 -16.12 -15.83
N LYS A 63 -17.15 -15.97 -16.40
CA LYS A 63 -17.84 -14.66 -16.45
C LYS A 63 -18.18 -14.16 -15.05
N ILE A 64 -18.69 -15.04 -14.19
CA ILE A 64 -19.02 -14.68 -12.79
C ILE A 64 -17.74 -14.33 -12.01
N GLY A 65 -16.66 -15.09 -12.20
CA GLY A 65 -15.38 -14.86 -11.54
C GLY A 65 -14.69 -13.59 -12.03
N ASP A 66 -14.76 -13.28 -13.33
CA ASP A 66 -14.18 -12.07 -13.91
C ASP A 66 -14.98 -10.83 -13.47
N ILE A 67 -16.31 -10.88 -13.44
CA ILE A 67 -17.13 -9.76 -12.95
C ILE A 67 -16.86 -9.51 -11.46
N LEU A 68 -16.90 -10.53 -10.61
CA LEU A 68 -16.69 -10.38 -9.17
C LEU A 68 -15.27 -9.93 -8.86
N ASN A 69 -14.26 -10.54 -9.47
CA ASN A 69 -12.88 -10.20 -9.15
C ASN A 69 -12.43 -8.89 -9.81
N ARG A 70 -12.86 -8.62 -11.05
CA ARG A 70 -12.36 -7.50 -11.83
C ARG A 70 -13.14 -6.21 -11.62
N VAL A 71 -14.43 -6.31 -11.33
CA VAL A 71 -15.26 -5.15 -11.00
C VAL A 71 -15.36 -4.96 -9.50
N PHE A 72 -15.81 -5.97 -8.75
CA PHE A 72 -16.07 -5.79 -7.31
C PHE A 72 -14.80 -5.63 -6.49
N VAL A 73 -13.87 -6.59 -6.53
CA VAL A 73 -12.67 -6.57 -5.66
C VAL A 73 -11.83 -5.33 -5.93
N ILE A 74 -11.64 -4.98 -7.21
CA ILE A 74 -10.85 -3.80 -7.60
C ILE A 74 -11.51 -2.50 -7.18
N ASN A 75 -12.81 -2.30 -7.44
CA ASN A 75 -13.47 -1.06 -7.06
C ASN A 75 -13.55 -0.91 -5.55
N VAL A 76 -13.86 -1.99 -4.81
CA VAL A 76 -13.88 -1.97 -3.35
C VAL A 76 -12.49 -1.66 -2.77
N THR A 77 -11.44 -2.28 -3.31
CA THR A 77 -10.05 -2.01 -2.87
C THR A 77 -9.67 -0.56 -3.16
N TYR A 78 -10.04 -0.04 -4.33
CA TYR A 78 -9.77 1.34 -4.72
C TYR A 78 -10.49 2.35 -3.82
N VAL A 79 -11.79 2.16 -3.59
CA VAL A 79 -12.59 3.01 -2.68
C VAL A 79 -12.02 2.97 -1.27
N THR A 80 -11.66 1.79 -0.78
CA THR A 80 -11.04 1.63 0.55
C THR A 80 -9.72 2.39 0.65
N MET A 81 -8.86 2.32 -0.38
CA MET A 81 -7.59 3.05 -0.43
C MET A 81 -7.80 4.56 -0.48
N VAL A 82 -8.73 5.05 -1.31
CA VAL A 82 -9.08 6.48 -1.37
C VAL A 82 -9.59 6.98 -0.02
N ALA A 83 -10.51 6.24 0.62
CA ALA A 83 -11.00 6.56 1.94
C ALA A 83 -9.86 6.61 2.98
N CYS A 84 -8.94 5.64 2.94
CA CYS A 84 -7.76 5.61 3.81
C CYS A 84 -6.87 6.85 3.61
N VAL A 85 -6.57 7.23 2.37
CA VAL A 85 -5.79 8.44 2.05
C VAL A 85 -6.47 9.68 2.57
N LEU A 86 -7.78 9.84 2.36
CA LEU A 86 -8.55 10.98 2.84
C LEU A 86 -8.47 11.07 4.36
N ILE A 87 -8.77 9.98 5.07
CA ILE A 87 -8.73 9.94 6.54
C ILE A 87 -7.33 10.30 7.06
N LEU A 88 -6.27 9.70 6.51
CA LEU A 88 -4.89 9.98 6.91
C LEU A 88 -4.48 11.42 6.60
N SER A 89 -4.86 11.95 5.45
CA SER A 89 -4.59 13.34 5.04
C SER A 89 -5.31 14.33 5.96
N PHE A 90 -6.57 14.07 6.32
CA PHE A 90 -7.30 14.88 7.29
C PHE A 90 -6.64 14.88 8.68
N LYS A 91 -6.19 13.71 9.16
CA LYS A 91 -5.46 13.61 10.44
C LYS A 91 -4.13 14.35 10.39
N LEU A 92 -3.43 14.30 9.25
CA LEU A 92 -2.17 15.03 9.05
C LEU A 92 -2.42 16.54 9.02
N TYR A 93 -3.46 17.00 8.32
CA TYR A 93 -3.85 18.41 8.26
C TYR A 93 -4.25 18.95 9.64
N GLN A 94 -5.08 18.21 10.38
CA GLN A 94 -5.48 18.59 11.75
C GLN A 94 -4.26 18.72 12.67
N SER A 95 -3.31 17.77 12.57
CA SER A 95 -2.07 17.79 13.37
C SER A 95 -1.12 18.92 12.97
N SER A 96 -1.10 19.28 11.68
CA SER A 96 -0.29 20.40 11.18
C SER A 96 -0.88 21.75 11.60
N LYS A 97 -2.20 21.91 11.52
CA LYS A 97 -2.90 23.12 11.95
C LYS A 97 -2.73 23.36 13.45
N ALA A 98 -2.84 22.31 14.27
CA ALA A 98 -2.63 22.38 15.71
C ALA A 98 -1.23 22.91 16.09
N ARG A 99 -0.20 22.61 15.29
CA ARG A 99 1.16 23.11 15.50
C ARG A 99 1.35 24.55 15.01
N HIS A 100 0.76 24.91 13.88
CA HIS A 100 0.78 26.31 13.42
C HIS A 100 0.07 27.24 14.42
N SER A 101 -1.04 26.80 15.03
CA SER A 101 -1.73 27.59 16.07
C SER A 101 -0.95 27.72 17.38
N LEU A 102 -0.04 26.78 17.68
CA LEU A 102 0.84 26.85 18.85
C LEU A 102 2.12 27.65 18.59
N SER A 103 2.65 27.63 17.36
CA SER A 103 3.86 28.37 16.99
C SER A 103 3.61 29.86 16.72
N VAL A 104 2.37 30.27 16.47
CA VAL A 104 2.01 31.69 16.23
C VAL A 104 1.67 32.43 17.53
N LYS A 105 1.49 31.72 18.66
CA LYS A 105 1.32 32.34 19.98
C LYS A 105 2.58 32.14 20.81
N THR A 106 3.45 33.16 20.86
CA THR A 106 4.37 33.60 21.96
C THR A 106 5.53 34.38 21.30
N PRO A 107 5.87 35.62 21.74
CA PRO A 107 6.15 36.06 23.11
C PRO A 107 4.92 36.76 23.72
N GLN A 108 4.56 36.62 25.00
CA GLN A 108 5.36 36.78 26.21
C GLN A 108 4.49 36.38 27.44
N SER A 109 5.14 36.25 28.59
CA SER A 109 4.59 36.31 29.97
C SER A 109 3.76 35.15 30.55
N THR A 110 4.43 34.46 31.46
CA THR A 110 4.00 34.08 32.82
C THR A 110 2.80 33.15 33.02
N GLY A 111 3.14 31.93 33.47
CA GLY A 111 2.41 31.10 34.44
C GLY A 111 0.89 31.20 34.47
N GLN A 112 0.21 30.30 33.75
CA GLN A 112 -1.05 29.74 34.25
C GLN A 112 -1.33 28.38 33.59
N SER A 113 -1.23 27.35 34.42
CA SER A 113 -1.78 26.01 34.19
C SER A 113 -3.28 26.12 33.96
N SER A 114 -3.70 26.12 32.71
CA SER A 114 -5.11 25.95 32.33
C SER A 114 -5.28 24.59 31.67
N ASP A 115 -5.82 23.65 32.47
CA ASP A 115 -6.42 22.40 32.02
C ASP A 115 -7.58 22.72 31.06
N THR A 116 -7.25 22.88 29.78
CA THR A 116 -8.22 22.66 28.71
C THR A 116 -7.99 21.25 28.19
N PRO A 117 -9.03 20.46 27.85
CA PRO A 117 -8.88 19.14 27.25
C PRO A 117 -8.33 19.30 25.83
N GLY A 118 -7.03 19.56 25.75
CA GLY A 118 -6.29 19.83 24.54
C GLY A 118 -6.35 18.62 23.64
N ALA A 119 -6.75 18.86 22.39
CA ALA A 119 -6.70 17.86 21.33
C ALA A 119 -5.37 17.09 21.38
N PRO A 120 -5.38 15.75 21.24
CA PRO A 120 -4.19 14.94 21.41
C PRO A 120 -3.09 15.39 20.44
N THR A 121 -2.08 16.07 20.96
CA THR A 121 -0.91 16.50 20.19
C THR A 121 -0.08 15.28 19.83
N LEU A 122 -0.06 14.92 18.53
CA LEU A 122 0.71 13.79 18.04
C LEU A 122 2.21 14.05 18.20
N THR A 123 2.95 13.04 18.66
CA THR A 123 4.42 13.06 18.77
C THR A 123 5.04 13.27 17.38
N SER A 124 6.19 13.95 17.28
CA SER A 124 6.92 14.10 16.00
C SER A 124 7.25 12.76 15.34
N ARG A 125 7.43 11.70 16.13
CA ARG A 125 7.59 10.32 15.67
C ARG A 125 6.32 9.79 14.99
N ASP A 126 5.16 9.99 15.60
CA ASP A 126 3.86 9.54 15.06
C ASP A 126 3.55 10.28 13.76
N LEU A 127 3.88 11.58 13.70
CA LEU A 127 3.75 12.38 12.49
C LEU A 127 4.63 11.85 11.34
N GLN A 128 5.87 11.44 11.64
CA GLN A 128 6.77 10.88 10.62
C GLN A 128 6.19 9.58 10.03
N VAL A 129 5.62 8.71 10.88
CA VAL A 129 4.94 7.48 10.45
C VAL A 129 3.71 7.80 9.62
N ILE A 130 2.86 8.74 10.06
CA ILE A 130 1.66 9.13 9.31
C ILE A 130 2.04 9.72 7.94
N LYS A 131 3.06 10.59 7.87
CA LYS A 131 3.57 11.14 6.61
C LYS A 131 4.04 10.04 5.65
N SER A 132 4.78 9.05 6.15
CA SER A 132 5.26 7.95 5.31
C SER A 132 4.12 7.08 4.79
N VAL A 133 3.17 6.74 5.64
CA VAL A 133 2.00 5.93 5.25
C VAL A 133 1.14 6.71 4.26
N THR A 134 0.89 8.00 4.50
CA THR A 134 0.13 8.86 3.59
C THR A 134 0.81 8.93 2.22
N LEU A 135 2.14 9.09 2.17
CA LEU A 135 2.89 9.13 0.92
C LEU A 135 2.76 7.81 0.13
N ILE A 136 2.93 6.66 0.79
CA ILE A 136 2.76 5.34 0.18
C ILE A 136 1.35 5.19 -0.39
N CYS A 137 0.34 5.54 0.39
CA CYS A 137 -1.05 5.42 -0.05
C CYS A 137 -1.36 6.36 -1.23
N THR A 138 -0.85 7.59 -1.25
CA THR A 138 -1.03 8.51 -2.39
C THR A 138 -0.39 7.97 -3.65
N ILE A 139 0.84 7.46 -3.57
CA ILE A 139 1.55 6.86 -4.70
C ILE A 139 0.77 5.65 -5.23
N PHE A 140 0.27 4.81 -4.32
CA PHE A 140 -0.56 3.66 -4.67
C PHE A 140 -1.84 4.07 -5.43
N VAL A 141 -2.56 5.09 -4.95
CA VAL A 141 -3.79 5.60 -5.61
C VAL A 141 -3.49 6.12 -7.01
N VAL A 142 -2.43 6.92 -7.17
CA VAL A 142 -2.04 7.47 -8.47
C VAL A 142 -1.62 6.35 -9.43
N ALA A 143 -0.82 5.39 -8.97
CA ALA A 143 -0.38 4.26 -9.78
C ALA A 143 -1.54 3.36 -10.23
N GLN A 144 -2.62 3.28 -9.44
CA GLN A 144 -3.78 2.44 -9.74
C GLN A 144 -4.84 3.15 -10.60
N LEU A 145 -4.78 4.48 -10.71
CA LEU A 145 -5.76 5.28 -11.45
C LEU A 145 -5.93 4.85 -12.92
N PRO A 146 -4.86 4.56 -13.70
CA PRO A 146 -5.00 4.09 -15.08
C PRO A 146 -5.83 2.80 -15.20
N TYR A 147 -5.75 1.94 -14.19
CA TYR A 147 -6.50 0.69 -14.14
C TYR A 147 -8.00 0.90 -13.96
N VAL A 148 -8.38 1.79 -13.05
CA VAL A 148 -9.80 2.12 -12.78
C VAL A 148 -10.43 2.74 -14.03
N VAL A 149 -9.72 3.68 -14.67
CA VAL A 149 -10.17 4.29 -15.93
C VAL A 149 -10.36 3.21 -17.01
N SER A 150 -9.42 2.26 -17.12
CA SER A 150 -9.53 1.16 -18.09
C SER A 150 -10.71 0.23 -17.81
N ALA A 151 -10.99 -0.05 -16.53
CA ALA A 151 -12.12 -0.87 -16.11
C ALA A 151 -13.46 -0.17 -16.42
N LEU A 152 -13.57 1.14 -16.19
CA LEU A 152 -14.76 1.93 -16.51
C LEU A 152 -15.01 2.03 -18.02
N VAL A 153 -13.96 2.24 -18.82
CA VAL A 153 -14.09 2.27 -20.29
C VAL A 153 -14.59 0.93 -20.83
N ARG A 154 -14.12 -0.20 -20.28
CA ARG A 154 -14.63 -1.54 -20.65
C ARG A 154 -16.09 -1.76 -20.25
N LEU A 155 -16.53 -1.18 -19.13
CA LEU A 155 -17.91 -1.29 -18.66
C LEU A 155 -18.88 -0.47 -19.52
N LEU A 156 -18.47 0.73 -19.93
CA LEU A 156 -19.31 1.69 -20.67
C LEU A 156 -19.41 1.40 -22.18
N SER A 157 -18.45 0.69 -22.76
CA SER A 157 -18.43 0.43 -24.21
C SER A 157 -17.87 -0.96 -24.52
N PRO A 158 -18.67 -2.03 -24.34
CA PRO A 158 -18.23 -3.40 -24.56
C PRO A 158 -17.96 -3.75 -26.04
N GLU A 159 -18.54 -3.03 -27.01
CA GLU A 159 -18.54 -3.39 -28.45
C GLU A 159 -17.47 -2.69 -29.32
N ASN A 160 -16.61 -1.83 -28.76
CA ASN A 160 -15.80 -0.95 -29.61
C ASN A 160 -14.43 -1.55 -29.98
N ASP A 161 -14.39 -2.39 -31.02
CA ASP A 161 -13.19 -3.08 -31.54
C ASP A 161 -12.00 -2.15 -31.86
N GLY A 162 -12.26 -0.89 -32.25
CA GLY A 162 -11.21 0.10 -32.53
C GLY A 162 -10.43 0.61 -31.31
N ARG A 163 -10.90 0.37 -30.08
CA ARG A 163 -10.25 0.81 -28.83
C ARG A 163 -9.45 -0.29 -28.14
N VAL A 164 -9.37 -1.49 -28.74
CA VAL A 164 -8.61 -2.62 -28.19
C VAL A 164 -7.13 -2.26 -28.05
N LEU A 165 -6.55 -1.55 -29.02
CA LEU A 165 -5.15 -1.10 -28.94
C LEU A 165 -4.91 -0.15 -27.77
N LEU A 166 -5.79 0.84 -27.56
CA LEU A 166 -5.71 1.76 -26.42
C LEU A 166 -5.86 1.01 -25.09
N LEU A 167 -6.81 0.07 -25.00
CA LEU A 167 -6.98 -0.78 -23.83
C LEU A 167 -5.74 -1.65 -23.54
N LEU A 168 -5.06 -2.15 -24.57
CA LEU A 168 -3.81 -2.88 -24.41
C LEU A 168 -2.68 -1.96 -23.93
N MET A 169 -2.58 -0.75 -24.45
CA MET A 169 -1.61 0.24 -23.96
C MET A 169 -1.84 0.59 -22.49
N PHE A 170 -3.08 0.84 -22.08
CA PHE A 170 -3.40 1.11 -20.68
C PHE A 170 -3.09 -0.08 -19.76
N ILE A 171 -3.30 -1.32 -20.23
CA ILE A 171 -2.92 -2.52 -19.47
C ILE A 171 -1.39 -2.54 -19.25
N SER A 172 -0.61 -2.27 -20.30
CA SER A 172 0.85 -2.22 -20.21
C SER A 172 1.33 -1.11 -19.28
N ILE A 173 0.76 0.09 -19.39
CA ILE A 173 1.06 1.22 -18.50
C ILE A 173 0.74 0.87 -17.05
N ASN A 174 -0.42 0.28 -16.80
CA ASN A 174 -0.80 -0.14 -15.45
C ASN A 174 0.14 -1.23 -14.90
N GLY A 175 0.57 -2.18 -15.74
CA GLY A 175 1.57 -3.17 -15.36
C GLY A 175 2.85 -2.49 -14.87
N THR A 176 3.39 -1.57 -15.67
CA THR A 176 4.59 -0.79 -15.33
C THR A 176 4.38 0.03 -14.05
N CYS A 177 3.26 0.74 -13.91
CA CYS A 177 2.94 1.51 -12.71
C CYS A 177 2.84 0.63 -11.46
N SER A 178 2.30 -0.59 -11.59
CA SER A 178 2.20 -1.55 -10.49
C SER A 178 3.58 -2.02 -10.01
N TYR A 179 4.50 -2.29 -10.96
CA TYR A 179 5.88 -2.65 -10.62
C TYR A 179 6.62 -1.47 -9.97
N LEU A 180 6.48 -0.27 -10.52
CA LEU A 180 7.09 0.94 -9.94
C LEU A 180 6.58 1.21 -8.52
N ASN A 181 5.29 1.02 -8.27
CA ASN A 181 4.69 1.18 -6.95
C ASN A 181 5.33 0.24 -5.91
N ALA A 182 5.62 -1.01 -6.28
CA ALA A 182 6.36 -1.94 -5.43
C ALA A 182 7.79 -1.44 -5.14
N SER A 183 8.47 -0.90 -6.16
CA SER A 183 9.84 -0.37 -6.03
C SER A 183 9.92 0.91 -5.19
N VAL A 184 8.94 1.81 -5.27
CA VAL A 184 8.99 3.11 -4.58
C VAL A 184 8.90 2.95 -3.06
N ASN A 185 8.26 1.88 -2.57
CA ASN A 185 8.13 1.58 -1.14
C ASN A 185 9.48 1.59 -0.41
N ILE A 186 10.56 1.07 -1.03
CA ILE A 186 11.89 1.03 -0.40
C ILE A 186 12.43 2.43 -0.11
N PHE A 187 12.23 3.37 -1.03
CA PHE A 187 12.67 4.75 -0.90
C PHE A 187 11.86 5.49 0.17
N VAL A 188 10.56 5.20 0.29
CA VAL A 188 9.74 5.79 1.35
C VAL A 188 10.19 5.30 2.72
N TYR A 189 10.43 3.99 2.89
CA TYR A 189 10.95 3.46 4.15
C TYR A 189 12.33 4.02 4.48
N TYR A 190 13.21 4.16 3.48
CA TYR A 190 14.51 4.79 3.69
C TYR A 190 14.38 6.24 4.17
N ASN A 191 13.53 7.07 3.56
CA ASN A 191 13.40 8.46 3.97
C ASN A 191 12.75 8.62 5.36
N TYR A 192 11.71 7.83 5.66
CA TYR A 192 10.88 8.07 6.84
C TYR A 192 11.14 7.14 8.04
N ASN A 193 11.86 6.03 7.89
CA ASN A 193 12.15 5.12 9.00
C ASN A 193 13.63 5.19 9.40
N ALA A 194 13.93 5.91 10.48
CA ALA A 194 15.28 6.06 10.99
C ALA A 194 15.94 4.72 11.38
N LYS A 195 15.16 3.75 11.90
CA LYS A 195 15.67 2.40 12.20
C LYS A 195 16.03 1.64 10.93
N TYR A 196 15.20 1.75 9.89
CA TYR A 196 15.48 1.13 8.60
C TYR A 196 16.76 1.67 7.99
N ARG A 197 16.99 3.00 8.04
CA ARG A 197 18.26 3.62 7.59
C ARG A 197 19.47 3.11 8.35
N SER A 198 19.37 3.01 9.68
CA SER A 198 20.48 2.52 10.51
C SER A 198 20.85 1.08 10.13
N MET A 199 19.84 0.22 9.92
CA MET A 199 20.05 -1.18 9.56
C MET A 199 20.56 -1.34 8.13
N PHE A 200 20.07 -0.53 7.19
CA PHE A 200 20.54 -0.51 5.81
C PHE A 200 22.01 -0.05 5.73
N ARG A 201 22.39 0.97 6.51
CA ARG A 201 23.79 1.40 6.61
C ARG A 201 24.65 0.36 7.30
N SER A 202 24.17 -0.31 8.35
CA SER A 202 24.95 -1.40 8.95
C SER A 202 25.13 -2.57 8.01
N LEU A 203 24.16 -2.87 7.14
CA LEU A 203 24.29 -3.95 6.16
C LEU A 203 25.31 -3.61 5.06
N LEU A 204 25.34 -2.34 4.61
CA LEU A 204 26.23 -1.88 3.55
C LEU A 204 27.64 -1.51 4.02
N TRP A 205 27.78 -1.06 5.28
CA TRP A 205 29.02 -0.48 5.80
C TRP A 205 29.60 -1.22 7.01
N ALA A 206 29.01 -2.34 7.47
CA ALA A 206 29.67 -3.15 8.51
C ALA A 206 30.67 -4.14 7.90
N PRO A 207 31.92 -4.16 8.39
CA PRO A 207 32.70 -5.39 8.39
C PRO A 207 31.90 -6.43 9.20
N VAL A 208 31.89 -7.68 8.73
CA VAL A 208 31.09 -8.82 9.24
C VAL A 208 31.18 -9.06 10.76
N ASP A 209 32.15 -8.46 11.45
CA ASP A 209 32.49 -8.76 12.84
C ASP A 209 31.63 -8.04 13.91
N ASN A 210 30.88 -6.98 13.57
CA ASN A 210 30.17 -6.16 14.58
C ASN A 210 28.69 -6.51 14.82
N VAL A 211 28.11 -7.44 14.05
CA VAL A 211 26.69 -7.81 14.21
C VAL A 211 26.44 -8.65 15.48
N LYS A 212 27.46 -9.36 16.00
CA LYS A 212 27.31 -10.19 17.21
C LYS A 212 27.26 -9.40 18.52
N LYS A 213 27.92 -8.23 18.64
CA LYS A 213 27.98 -7.49 19.91
C LYS A 213 26.66 -6.81 20.33
N ASN A 214 25.81 -6.44 19.38
CA ASN A 214 24.60 -5.66 19.68
C ASN A 214 23.40 -6.48 20.22
N TYR A 215 23.50 -7.81 20.31
CA TYR A 215 22.45 -8.66 20.90
C TYR A 215 22.78 -9.16 22.31
N THR A 216 24.03 -9.07 22.76
CA THR A 216 24.47 -9.57 24.07
C THR A 216 24.45 -8.52 25.20
N GLU A 217 24.34 -7.23 24.89
CA GLU A 217 24.33 -6.17 25.92
C GLU A 217 22.95 -5.55 26.09
N LYS A 218 22.04 -6.29 26.72
CA LYS A 218 21.00 -5.69 27.58
C LYS A 218 21.22 -6.21 29.00
N PRO A 219 21.91 -5.46 29.88
CA PRO A 219 21.87 -5.76 31.29
C PRO A 219 20.45 -5.48 31.80
N GLN A 220 19.88 -6.50 32.45
CA GLN A 220 18.70 -6.34 33.30
C GLN A 220 19.14 -5.59 34.55
N HIS A 221 18.65 -4.37 34.72
CA HIS A 221 18.35 -3.77 36.02
C HIS A 221 17.15 -2.83 35.86
#